data_AF-A0A5E4B553-F1
#
_entry.id   AF-A0A5E4B553-F1
#
_cell.length_a   1.000
_cell.length_b   1.000
_cell.length_c   1.000
_cell.angle_alpha   90.00
_cell.angle_beta   90.00
_cell.angle_gamma   90.00
#
_symmetry.space_group_name_H-M   'P 1'
#
loop_
_entity.id
_entity.type
_entity.pdbx_description
1 polymer ?
#
loop_
_entity_poly.entity_id
_entity_poly.type
_entity_poly.pdbx_seq_one_letter_code
_entity_poly.pdbx_strand_id
1 'polypeptide(L)'
;CSASCGHGKTTRQVLCINHQQPIDENYCDPEVRPLIEQDCNLSACPPMYSHFPSSSEQPSHFPGRHFPLTHKPEDNQNQGVHLSIRGNQWRTGPWGS
;
A
#
# COMPACT_ATOMS: atom_id res chain seq x y z
N CYS A 1 -5.11 -5.03 1.09
CA CYS A 1 -5.80 -3.81 0.70
C CYS A 1 -7.22 -3.86 1.26
N SER A 2 -7.58 -2.85 2.05
CA SER A 2 -8.89 -2.75 2.73
C SER A 2 -10.07 -2.59 1.77
N ALA A 3 -9.80 -2.22 0.51
CA ALA A 3 -10.77 -2.14 -0.55
C ALA A 3 -10.51 -3.26 -1.57
N SER A 4 -11.56 -3.70 -2.27
CA SER A 4 -11.47 -4.64 -3.41
C SER A 4 -11.42 -3.93 -4.77
N CYS A 5 -11.64 -2.61 -4.78
CA CYS A 5 -11.55 -1.73 -5.95
C CYS A 5 -11.24 -0.29 -5.48
N GLY A 6 -10.70 0.54 -6.38
CA GLY A 6 -10.36 1.92 -6.08
C GLY A 6 -9.21 2.05 -5.09
N HIS A 7 -9.30 3.02 -4.18
CA HIS A 7 -8.27 3.30 -3.19
C HIS A 7 -8.60 2.59 -1.87
N GLY A 8 -7.59 2.05 -1.22
CA GLY A 8 -7.69 1.46 0.10
C GLY A 8 -6.37 1.60 0.85
N LYS A 9 -6.28 0.87 1.96
CA LYS A 9 -5.09 0.82 2.81
C LYS A 9 -4.65 -0.61 3.04
N THR A 10 -3.37 -0.87 3.15
CA THR A 10 -2.85 -2.17 3.57
C THR A 10 -1.92 -1.98 4.75
N THR A 11 -1.94 -2.96 5.66
CA THR A 11 -1.14 -2.96 6.86
C THR A 11 -0.15 -4.11 6.85
N ARG A 12 0.98 -3.95 7.52
CA ARG A 12 1.97 -5.03 7.71
C ARG A 12 2.36 -5.14 9.17
N GLN A 13 2.94 -6.28 9.55
CA GLN A 13 3.57 -6.42 10.86
C GLN A 13 4.89 -5.66 10.88
N VAL A 14 5.19 -5.00 12.00
CA VAL A 14 6.48 -4.37 12.30
C VAL A 14 6.87 -4.83 13.70
N LEU A 15 8.03 -5.48 13.83
CA LEU A 15 8.49 -6.09 15.08
C LEU A 15 9.93 -5.68 15.34
N CYS A 16 10.24 -5.32 16.58
CA CYS A 16 11.62 -5.21 17.03
C CYS A 16 12.16 -6.61 17.32
N ILE A 17 13.34 -6.94 16.78
CA ILE A 17 13.97 -8.23 16.99
C ILE A 17 15.41 -8.10 17.50
N ASN A 18 15.84 -9.05 18.31
CA ASN A 18 17.21 -9.24 18.74
C ASN A 18 17.57 -10.72 18.63
N HIS A 19 18.68 -11.06 17.97
CA HIS A 19 19.09 -12.46 17.73
C HIS A 19 17.91 -13.37 17.27
N GLN A 20 17.14 -12.89 16.30
CA GLN A 20 15.97 -13.56 15.72
C GLN A 20 14.75 -13.72 16.63
N GLN A 21 14.78 -13.19 17.86
CA GLN A 21 13.65 -13.20 18.78
C GLN A 21 12.94 -11.84 18.80
N PRO A 22 11.60 -11.80 18.76
CA PRO A 22 10.86 -10.57 19.01
C PRO A 22 11.11 -10.06 20.42
N ILE A 23 11.37 -8.77 20.55
CA ILE A 23 11.54 -8.07 21.81
C ILE A 23 10.65 -6.82 21.84
N ASP A 24 10.63 -6.13 22.98
CA ASP A 24 9.86 -4.90 23.14
C ASP A 24 10.34 -3.81 22.16
N GLU A 25 9.39 -3.06 21.62
CA GLU A 25 9.62 -2.00 20.64
C GLU A 25 10.53 -0.88 21.16
N ASN A 26 10.55 -0.64 22.47
CA ASN A 26 11.38 0.38 23.11
C ASN A 26 12.90 0.13 22.97
N TYR A 27 13.29 -1.09 22.59
CA TYR A 27 14.68 -1.45 22.38
C TYR A 27 15.16 -1.18 20.94
N CYS A 28 14.25 -0.90 20.01
CA CYS A 28 14.59 -0.49 18.65
C CYS A 28 14.47 1.03 18.51
N ASP A 29 15.31 1.61 17.66
CA ASP A 29 15.33 3.05 17.42
C ASP A 29 14.02 3.51 16.74
N PRO A 30 13.22 4.38 17.39
CA PRO A 30 11.96 4.85 16.83
C PRO A 30 12.13 5.72 15.58
N GLU A 31 13.28 6.36 15.36
CA GLU A 31 13.53 7.22 14.19
C GLU A 31 13.58 6.42 12.89
N VAL A 32 13.93 5.14 12.97
CA VAL A 32 13.99 4.22 11.83
C VAL A 32 12.83 3.21 11.81
N ARG A 33 11.77 3.46 12.58
CA ARG A 33 10.60 2.56 12.62
C ARG A 33 9.86 2.56 11.28
N PRO A 34 9.73 1.40 10.61
CA PRO A 34 9.00 1.31 9.35
C PRO A 34 7.50 1.59 9.52
N LEU A 35 6.88 2.15 8.49
CA LEU A 35 5.42 2.37 8.46
C LEU A 35 4.64 1.06 8.56
N ILE A 36 3.60 1.05 9.39
CA ILE A 36 2.69 -0.08 9.59
C ILE A 36 1.59 -0.10 8.52
N GLU A 37 1.20 1.06 8.01
CA GLU A 37 0.13 1.24 7.03
C GLU A 37 0.66 1.97 5.78
N GLN A 38 0.16 1.60 4.62
CA GLN A 38 0.36 2.33 3.36
C GLN A 38 -0.93 2.31 2.53
N ASP A 39 -1.07 3.28 1.63
CA ASP A 39 -2.15 3.29 0.64
C ASP A 39 -1.94 2.22 -0.44
N CYS A 40 -3.04 1.65 -0.91
CA CYS A 40 -3.08 0.72 -2.04
C CYS A 40 -4.11 1.18 -3.07
N ASN A 41 -3.71 1.13 -4.35
CA ASN A 41 -4.54 1.57 -5.47
C ASN A 41 -4.85 0.36 -6.35
N LEU A 42 -6.13 0.01 -6.40
CA LEU A 42 -6.70 -1.05 -7.22
C LEU A 42 -7.42 -0.46 -8.43
N SER A 43 -7.89 -1.33 -9.32
CA SER A 43 -8.75 -0.94 -10.44
C SER A 43 -9.99 -0.19 -9.95
N ALA A 44 -10.43 0.81 -10.73
CA ALA A 44 -11.61 1.61 -10.40
C ALA A 44 -12.83 0.73 -10.07
N CYS A 45 -13.61 1.15 -9.08
CA CYS A 45 -14.83 0.45 -8.73
C CYS A 45 -15.84 0.49 -9.89
N PRO A 46 -16.59 -0.60 -10.11
CA PRO A 46 -17.70 -0.55 -11.05
C PRO A 46 -18.67 0.56 -10.63
N PRO A 47 -19.31 1.23 -11.60
CA PRO A 47 -20.31 2.23 -11.28
C PRO A 47 -21.39 1.59 -10.41
N MET A 48 -21.69 2.21 -9.27
CA MET A 48 -22.84 1.82 -8.48
C MET A 48 -24.07 2.16 -9.31
N TYR A 49 -24.77 1.16 -9.87
CA TYR A 49 -26.07 1.38 -10.49
C TYR A 49 -27.10 1.70 -9.38
N SER A 50 -27.01 2.89 -8.80
CA SER A 50 -28.06 3.42 -7.95
C SER A 50 -29.23 3.80 -8.85
N HIS A 51 -30.27 2.96 -8.82
CA HIS A 51 -31.55 3.14 -9.50
C HIS A 51 -31.48 3.13 -11.03
N PHE A 52 -32.02 2.06 -11.63
CA PHE A 52 -32.62 2.15 -12.96
C PHE A 52 -33.93 2.93 -12.83
N PRO A 53 -34.10 4.15 -13.35
CA PRO A 53 -35.32 4.44 -14.06
C PRO A 53 -35.23 3.70 -15.39
N SER A 54 -36.23 2.88 -15.66
CA SER A 54 -36.46 2.26 -16.96
C SER A 54 -36.37 3.32 -18.07
N SER A 55 -35.31 3.31 -18.87
CA SER A 55 -35.40 3.75 -20.27
C SER A 55 -34.26 3.13 -21.07
N SER A 56 -34.63 2.08 -21.78
CA SER A 56 -34.05 1.70 -23.06
C SER A 56 -33.74 2.93 -23.92
N GLU A 57 -32.49 3.39 -23.92
CA GLU A 57 -31.92 4.13 -25.05
C GLU A 57 -30.40 4.17 -24.86
N GLN A 58 -29.73 3.29 -25.60
CA GLN A 58 -28.28 3.29 -25.73
C GLN A 58 -27.92 4.00 -27.04
N PRO A 59 -27.27 5.18 -27.00
CA PRO A 59 -26.53 5.68 -28.15
C PRO A 59 -25.08 5.23 -28.03
N SER A 60 -24.68 4.40 -28.99
CA SER A 60 -23.31 3.97 -29.25
C SER A 60 -22.42 5.19 -29.54
N HIS A 61 -21.64 5.66 -28.55
CA HIS A 61 -20.54 6.58 -28.82
C HIS A 61 -19.38 6.32 -27.85
N PHE A 62 -18.36 5.61 -28.34
CA PHE A 62 -17.08 5.44 -27.66
C PHE A 62 -16.04 6.37 -28.30
N PRO A 63 -15.63 7.48 -27.68
CA PRO A 63 -14.39 8.14 -28.02
C PRO A 63 -13.26 7.50 -27.23
N GLY A 64 -12.35 6.82 -27.95
CA GLY A 64 -11.14 6.25 -27.38
C GLY A 64 -10.29 7.32 -26.70
N ARG A 65 -9.91 7.08 -25.45
CA ARG A 65 -8.92 7.88 -24.73
C ARG A 65 -7.66 7.06 -24.47
N HIS A 66 -6.69 7.31 -25.33
CA HIS A 66 -5.25 7.22 -25.10
C HIS A 66 -4.87 7.46 -23.63
N PHE A 67 -4.27 6.44 -23.01
CA PHE A 67 -3.62 6.51 -21.70
C PHE A 67 -2.25 7.17 -21.85
N PRO A 68 -1.96 8.31 -21.19
CA PRO A 68 -0.60 8.77 -21.03
C PRO A 68 0.07 7.96 -19.93
N LEU A 69 0.95 7.02 -20.30
CA LEU A 69 1.93 6.45 -19.38
C LEU A 69 3.01 7.51 -19.13
N THR A 70 2.86 8.29 -18.06
CA THR A 70 3.99 9.12 -17.59
C THR A 70 4.00 9.30 -16.08
N HIS A 71 5.01 8.64 -15.47
CA HIS A 71 5.76 9.04 -14.26
C HIS A 71 5.04 8.96 -12.89
N LYS A 72 5.59 8.40 -11.79
CA LYS A 72 6.96 8.04 -11.40
C LYS A 72 6.91 6.84 -10.43
N PRO A 73 7.90 5.93 -10.41
CA PRO A 73 8.20 5.23 -9.17
C PRO A 73 8.85 6.24 -8.23
N GLU A 74 8.15 6.64 -7.19
CA GLU A 74 8.82 7.22 -6.02
C GLU A 74 9.63 6.09 -5.36
N ASP A 75 10.86 5.98 -5.86
CA ASP A 75 11.97 5.41 -5.16
C ASP A 75 12.18 6.22 -3.87
N ASN A 76 11.52 5.81 -2.79
CA ASN A 76 11.98 6.17 -1.46
C ASN A 76 13.02 5.13 -1.04
N GLN A 77 14.18 5.12 -1.72
CA GLN A 77 15.40 4.60 -1.12
C GLN A 77 15.81 5.51 0.03
N ASN A 78 15.12 5.38 1.16
CA ASN A 78 15.84 5.37 2.42
C ASN A 78 16.10 3.91 2.79
N GLN A 79 16.91 3.25 1.96
CA GLN A 79 17.74 2.16 2.45
C GLN A 79 19.03 2.79 2.96
N GLY A 80 18.89 3.54 4.07
CA GLY A 80 20.02 3.79 4.94
C GLY A 80 20.55 2.44 5.38
N VAL A 81 21.65 2.02 4.77
CA VAL A 81 22.42 0.84 5.19
C VAL A 81 23.04 1.17 6.54
N HIS A 82 22.23 1.14 7.61
CA HIS A 82 22.75 1.22 8.97
C HIS A 82 23.23 -0.17 9.36
N LEU A 83 24.51 -0.42 9.09
CA LEU A 83 25.28 -1.59 9.49
C LEU A 83 25.39 -1.66 11.03
N SER A 84 24.29 -1.95 11.73
CA SER A 84 24.35 -2.39 13.12
C SER A 84 24.54 -3.89 13.17
N ILE A 85 25.78 -4.32 12.95
CA ILE A 85 26.25 -5.71 13.02
C ILE A 85 26.06 -6.33 14.44
N ARG A 86 25.55 -5.58 15.42
CA ARG A 86 25.19 -6.06 16.76
C ARG A 86 24.15 -5.14 17.43
N GLY A 87 22.90 -5.15 16.96
CA GLY A 87 21.85 -4.30 17.52
C GLY A 87 20.44 -4.84 17.30
N ASN A 88 19.48 -4.29 18.06
CA ASN A 88 18.06 -4.57 17.89
C ASN A 88 17.60 -3.95 16.57
N GLN A 89 16.80 -4.68 15.79
CA GLN A 89 16.44 -4.29 14.44
C GLN A 89 14.94 -4.40 14.20
N TRP A 90 14.37 -3.44 13.49
CA TRP A 90 13.01 -3.54 12.96
C TRP A 90 12.94 -4.56 11.82
N ARG A 91 12.00 -5.49 11.93
CA ARG A 91 11.62 -6.40 10.85
C ARG A 91 10.17 -6.20 10.49
N THR A 92 9.89 -6.29 9.19
CA THR A 92 8.55 -6.13 8.67
C THR A 92 8.04 -7.40 8.03
N GLY A 93 6.79 -7.75 8.31
CA GLY A 93 6.07 -8.81 7.62
C GLY A 93 5.59 -8.38 6.24
N PRO A 94 4.97 -9.29 5.48
CA PRO A 94 4.30 -8.95 4.24
C PRO A 94 3.13 -7.98 4.48
N TRP A 95 2.78 -7.22 3.45
CA TRP A 95 1.58 -6.40 3.43
C TRP A 95 0.33 -7.29 3.39
N GLY A 96 -0.66 -6.93 4.20
CA GLY A 96 -1.94 -7.61 4.32
C GLY A 96 -2.80 -7.45 3.06
N SER A 97 -3.52 -8.53 2.75
CA SER A 97 -4.44 -8.63 1.62
C SER A 97 -5.63 -7.69 1.70
#